data_AF-A0A6I1ZSX0-F1
#
_entry.id   AF-A0A6I1ZSX0-F1
#
_cell.length_a   1.000
_cell.length_b   1.000
_cell.length_c   1.000
_cell.angle_alpha   90.00
_cell.angle_beta   90.00
_cell.angle_gamma   90.00
#
_symmetry.space_group_name_H-M   'P 1'
#
loop_
_entity.id
_entity.type
_entity.pdbx_description
1 polymer ?
#
loop_
_entity_poly.entity_id
_entity_poly.type
_entity_poly.pdbx_seq_one_letter_code
_entity_poly.pdbx_strand_id
1 'polypeptide(L)'
;MLTVGLVQPSLTTSFIGREITYYLSTDSTNADLWALVDKGEAVPGQVVITDDQRSGKGRQGRRWFSAAGLGLTFSTLLRPELPPERLGLLSLGMGVAVVDALALEGAKARLKWPNDIVWEGRKLGGILAESRMTNEVPVVVIGVGINVNEQITDFPKELHPAAVSVYMLLGKPIQRELLLAGILNRFEGLLEDSLNAVTSYWQERCDHLGHPVRFHGPDGQLEGRFTGVNPVGQGLIEIGSEIHEVTAGDLDLKSE
;
A
#
# COMPACT_ATOMS: atom_id res chain seq x y z
N MET A 1 1.02 21.58 -5.57
CA MET A 1 2.26 21.13 -4.91
C MET A 1 1.88 20.61 -3.54
N LEU A 2 2.28 19.39 -3.18
CA LEU A 2 2.07 18.89 -1.82
C LEU A 2 2.95 19.68 -0.84
N THR A 3 2.38 20.16 0.27
CA THR A 3 3.12 20.99 1.22
C THR A 3 3.39 20.25 2.52
N VAL A 4 4.66 19.90 2.79
CA VAL A 4 5.08 19.20 4.02
C VAL A 4 4.61 19.91 5.30
N GLY A 5 4.66 21.24 5.32
CA GLY A 5 4.19 22.06 6.45
C GLY A 5 2.68 21.97 6.74
N LEU A 6 1.88 21.42 5.82
CA LEU A 6 0.46 21.13 6.04
C LEU A 6 0.22 19.68 6.52
N VAL A 7 1.21 18.79 6.38
CA VAL A 7 1.15 17.42 6.89
C VAL A 7 1.50 17.40 8.37
N GLN A 8 2.62 18.03 8.74
CA GLN A 8 3.21 17.95 10.08
C GLN A 8 2.27 18.36 11.23
N PRO A 9 1.46 19.42 11.13
CA PRO A 9 0.54 19.81 12.22
C PRO A 9 -0.54 18.77 12.52
N SER A 10 -0.84 17.89 11.56
CA SER A 10 -1.85 16.84 11.69
C SER A 10 -1.25 15.49 12.09
N LEU A 11 0.07 15.37 12.22
CA LEU A 11 0.73 14.13 12.64
C LEU A 11 0.71 13.97 14.16
N THR A 12 0.10 12.90 14.64
CA THR A 12 0.13 12.46 16.03
C THR A 12 1.17 11.38 16.29
N THR A 13 1.93 10.99 15.27
CA THR A 13 2.95 9.93 15.34
C THR A 13 4.11 10.23 16.30
N SER A 14 4.72 9.22 16.87
CA SER A 14 5.94 9.28 17.67
C SER A 14 7.20 9.31 16.80
N PHE A 15 7.26 8.54 15.70
CA PHE A 15 8.46 8.42 14.86
C PHE A 15 8.19 8.51 13.34
N ILE A 16 7.08 8.01 12.83
CA ILE A 16 6.77 8.03 11.39
C ILE A 16 6.47 9.47 10.93
N GLY A 17 7.10 9.90 9.85
CA GLY A 17 6.87 11.23 9.27
C GLY A 17 7.43 12.38 10.13
N ARG A 18 8.32 12.08 11.09
CA ARG A 18 9.05 13.11 11.83
C ARG A 18 10.15 13.73 10.98
N GLU A 19 10.71 12.95 10.06
CA GLU A 19 11.55 13.40 8.95
C GLU A 19 10.80 13.18 7.63
N ILE A 20 10.52 14.26 6.90
CA ILE A 20 9.80 14.21 5.62
C ILE A 20 10.62 14.94 4.55
N THR A 21 11.02 14.19 3.53
CA THR A 21 11.63 14.74 2.33
C THR A 21 10.60 14.82 1.22
N TYR A 22 10.45 16.01 0.63
CA TYR A 22 9.60 16.22 -0.55
C TYR A 22 10.47 16.43 -1.79
N TYR A 23 10.15 15.70 -2.86
CA TYR A 23 10.65 15.94 -4.19
C TYR A 23 9.52 16.43 -5.09
N LEU A 24 9.80 17.44 -5.92
CA LEU A 24 8.84 17.82 -6.95
C LEU A 24 8.66 16.69 -7.98
N SER A 25 9.76 16.03 -8.34
CA SER A 25 9.80 14.90 -9.26
C SER A 25 10.96 13.96 -8.89
N THR A 26 10.71 12.65 -8.93
CA THR A 26 11.73 11.60 -8.71
C THR A 26 11.42 10.37 -9.56
N ASP A 27 12.37 9.44 -9.66
CA ASP A 27 12.15 8.17 -10.34
C ASP A 27 11.35 7.19 -9.48
N SER A 28 11.71 7.04 -8.19
CA SER A 28 10.97 6.22 -7.25
C SER A 28 11.24 6.60 -5.80
N THR A 29 10.18 6.88 -5.03
CA THR A 29 10.29 7.20 -3.59
C THR A 29 10.86 6.04 -2.78
N ASN A 30 10.62 4.78 -3.19
CA ASN A 30 11.28 3.61 -2.60
C ASN A 30 12.79 3.62 -2.85
N ALA A 31 13.20 3.91 -4.10
CA ALA A 31 14.60 3.95 -4.46
C ALA A 31 15.34 5.08 -3.73
N ASP A 32 14.68 6.22 -3.53
CA ASP A 32 15.22 7.35 -2.77
C ASP A 32 15.50 6.96 -1.31
N LEU A 33 14.57 6.26 -0.65
CA LEU A 33 14.80 5.73 0.70
C LEU A 33 15.91 4.68 0.74
N TRP A 34 15.96 3.76 -0.22
CA TRP A 34 17.07 2.80 -0.31
C TRP A 34 18.43 3.48 -0.48
N ALA A 35 18.50 4.55 -1.29
CA ALA A 35 19.74 5.30 -1.45
C ALA A 35 20.19 5.95 -0.13
N LEU A 36 19.27 6.42 0.71
CA LEU A 36 19.59 6.93 2.05
C LEU A 36 20.07 5.81 2.99
N VAL A 37 19.48 4.61 2.90
CA VAL A 37 19.95 3.44 3.65
C VAL A 37 21.37 3.08 3.27
N ASP A 38 21.64 2.99 1.97
CA ASP A 38 22.94 2.59 1.43
C ASP A 38 24.05 3.59 1.80
N LYS A 39 23.71 4.86 2.04
CA LYS A 39 24.61 5.91 2.55
C LYS A 39 24.73 5.97 4.07
N GLY A 40 23.89 5.24 4.82
CA GLY A 40 23.82 5.35 6.28
C GLY A 40 23.17 6.63 6.78
N GLU A 41 22.40 7.33 5.93
CA GLU A 41 21.73 8.60 6.23
C GLU A 41 20.25 8.42 6.61
N ALA A 42 19.68 7.23 6.35
CA ALA A 42 18.26 6.96 6.62
C ALA A 42 17.94 6.82 8.11
N VAL A 43 16.92 7.53 8.56
CA VAL A 43 16.38 7.45 9.93
C VAL A 43 15.09 6.62 9.99
N PRO A 44 14.79 5.93 11.11
CA PRO A 44 13.52 5.22 11.29
C PRO A 44 12.32 6.15 11.10
N GLY A 45 11.28 5.68 10.40
CA GLY A 45 10.07 6.46 10.14
C GLY A 45 10.22 7.56 9.11
N GLN A 46 11.38 7.70 8.45
CA GLN A 46 11.58 8.69 7.41
C GLN A 46 10.61 8.47 6.25
N VAL A 47 9.99 9.56 5.81
CA VAL A 47 9.03 9.56 4.70
C VAL A 47 9.60 10.35 3.53
N VAL A 48 9.51 9.78 2.32
CA VAL A 48 9.77 10.48 1.06
C VAL A 48 8.46 10.62 0.31
N ILE A 49 8.16 11.82 -0.18
CA ILE A 49 6.94 12.14 -0.93
C ILE A 49 7.33 12.76 -2.27
N THR A 50 6.56 12.47 -3.33
CA THR A 50 6.72 13.16 -4.61
C THR A 50 5.39 13.57 -5.23
N ASP A 51 5.37 14.70 -5.94
CA ASP A 51 4.24 15.05 -6.80
C ASP A 51 4.31 14.35 -8.16
N ASP A 52 5.48 13.94 -8.63
CA ASP A 52 5.69 13.29 -9.93
C ASP A 52 6.67 12.11 -9.79
N GLN A 53 6.19 10.89 -10.02
CA GLN A 53 7.01 9.68 -9.98
C GLN A 53 7.14 9.08 -11.38
N ARG A 54 8.31 9.27 -12.00
CA ARG A 54 8.53 8.96 -13.43
C ARG A 54 8.72 7.48 -13.72
N SER A 55 9.30 6.76 -12.76
CA SER A 55 9.63 5.33 -12.87
C SER A 55 8.93 4.51 -11.78
N GLY A 56 7.65 4.83 -11.53
CA GLY A 56 6.83 4.16 -10.52
C GLY A 56 6.82 2.63 -10.72
N LYS A 57 7.11 1.91 -9.64
CA LYS A 57 7.18 0.44 -9.64
C LYS A 57 5.98 -0.14 -8.91
N GLY A 58 5.39 -1.17 -9.49
CA GLY A 58 4.51 -2.12 -8.84
C GLY A 58 5.22 -3.46 -8.62
N ARG A 59 4.48 -4.44 -8.12
CA ARG A 59 4.98 -5.81 -7.96
C ARG A 59 5.30 -6.46 -9.30
N GLN A 60 6.24 -7.41 -9.27
CA GLN A 60 6.63 -8.23 -10.42
C GLN A 60 7.07 -7.39 -11.65
N GLY A 61 7.72 -6.25 -11.43
CA GLY A 61 8.22 -5.37 -12.50
C GLY A 61 7.14 -4.58 -13.24
N ARG A 62 5.87 -4.63 -12.80
CA ARG A 62 4.81 -3.80 -13.37
C ARG A 62 5.06 -2.33 -13.09
N ARG A 63 4.54 -1.45 -13.95
CA ARG A 63 4.65 0.01 -13.76
C ARG A 63 3.47 0.53 -12.95
N TRP A 64 3.73 1.46 -12.05
CA TRP A 64 2.72 2.28 -11.39
C TRP A 64 2.64 3.63 -12.11
N PHE A 65 1.42 4.06 -12.42
CA PHE A 65 1.16 5.38 -13.01
C PHE A 65 0.50 6.28 -11.97
N SER A 66 0.92 7.54 -11.91
CA SER A 66 0.26 8.60 -11.14
C SER A 66 0.38 9.89 -11.94
N ALA A 67 -0.71 10.66 -12.01
CA ALA A 67 -0.67 11.95 -12.68
C ALA A 67 -0.05 13.01 -11.75
N ALA A 68 0.86 13.81 -12.31
CA ALA A 68 1.66 14.75 -11.54
C ALA A 68 0.79 15.72 -10.72
N GLY A 69 1.01 15.77 -9.42
CA GLY A 69 0.32 16.67 -8.49
C GLY A 69 -1.14 16.31 -8.17
N LEU A 70 -1.67 15.21 -8.71
CA LEU A 70 -3.06 14.78 -8.49
C LEU A 70 -3.17 13.62 -7.50
N GLY A 71 -2.29 12.64 -7.61
CA GLY A 71 -2.24 11.49 -6.71
C GLY A 71 -1.46 11.76 -5.42
N LEU A 72 -1.44 10.77 -4.53
CA LEU A 72 -0.57 10.72 -3.35
C LEU A 72 0.44 9.58 -3.54
N THR A 73 1.71 9.93 -3.71
CA THR A 73 2.81 8.97 -3.87
C THR A 73 3.87 9.24 -2.81
N PHE A 74 4.08 8.27 -1.93
CA PHE A 74 5.07 8.37 -0.86
C PHE A 74 5.65 7.00 -0.50
N SER A 75 6.75 7.01 0.22
CA SER A 75 7.31 5.82 0.86
C SER A 75 7.73 6.12 2.29
N THR A 76 7.69 5.12 3.16
CA THR A 76 8.20 5.21 4.53
C THR A 76 9.20 4.09 4.81
N LEU A 77 10.23 4.39 5.61
CA LEU A 77 11.24 3.43 6.04
C LEU A 77 11.01 2.95 7.47
N LEU A 78 11.09 1.65 7.69
CA LEU A 78 10.97 0.99 8.98
C LEU A 78 12.20 0.11 9.26
N ARG A 79 12.53 -0.04 10.55
CA ARG A 79 13.49 -1.01 11.07
C ARG A 79 12.81 -1.90 12.11
N PRO A 80 11.90 -2.80 11.69
CA PRO A 80 11.06 -3.54 12.62
C PRO A 80 11.84 -4.59 13.41
N GLU A 81 11.48 -4.79 14.67
CA GLU A 81 11.92 -5.94 15.47
C GLU A 81 11.01 -7.15 15.20
N LEU A 82 10.99 -7.60 13.94
CA LEU A 82 10.16 -8.71 13.48
C LEU A 82 10.99 -9.76 12.75
N PRO A 83 10.66 -11.05 12.89
CA PRO A 83 11.30 -12.07 12.09
C PRO A 83 10.86 -11.95 10.61
N PRO A 84 11.70 -12.35 9.64
CA PRO A 84 11.46 -12.14 8.21
C PRO A 84 10.09 -12.60 7.70
N GLU A 85 9.59 -13.72 8.20
CA GLU A 85 8.31 -14.30 7.85
C GLU A 85 7.11 -13.41 8.23
N ARG A 86 7.27 -12.52 9.21
CA ARG A 86 6.21 -11.60 9.67
C ARG A 86 6.25 -10.23 9.01
N LEU A 87 7.23 -9.94 8.16
CA LEU A 87 7.35 -8.64 7.49
C LEU A 87 6.16 -8.34 6.56
N GLY A 88 5.48 -9.38 6.06
CA GLY A 88 4.25 -9.24 5.26
C GLY A 88 3.12 -8.49 6.00
N LEU A 89 3.09 -8.58 7.33
CA LEU A 89 2.10 -7.87 8.17
C LEU A 89 2.20 -6.35 8.03
N LEU A 90 3.39 -5.81 7.73
CA LEU A 90 3.59 -4.37 7.55
C LEU A 90 2.89 -3.86 6.28
N SER A 91 2.92 -4.64 5.19
CA SER A 91 2.21 -4.30 3.96
C SER A 91 0.69 -4.37 4.16
N LEU A 92 0.20 -5.38 4.90
CA LEU A 92 -1.22 -5.49 5.25
C LEU A 92 -1.66 -4.32 6.13
N GLY A 93 -0.86 -3.97 7.14
CA GLY A 93 -1.12 -2.84 8.03
C GLY A 93 -1.16 -1.49 7.31
N MET A 94 -0.26 -1.27 6.35
CA MET A 94 -0.32 -0.09 5.49
C MET A 94 -1.61 -0.07 4.68
N GLY A 95 -2.08 -1.21 4.18
CA GLY A 95 -3.37 -1.33 3.48
C GLY A 95 -4.55 -0.94 4.37
N VAL A 96 -4.59 -1.47 5.58
CA VAL A 96 -5.61 -1.11 6.58
C VAL A 96 -5.57 0.39 6.87
N ALA A 97 -4.37 0.95 7.09
CA ALA A 97 -4.21 2.38 7.36
C ALA A 97 -4.70 3.27 6.21
N VAL A 98 -4.41 2.88 4.96
CA VAL A 98 -4.90 3.60 3.79
C VAL A 98 -6.41 3.56 3.67
N VAL A 99 -7.03 2.39 3.79
CA VAL A 99 -8.50 2.26 3.70
C VAL A 99 -9.20 2.98 4.84
N ASP A 100 -8.66 2.92 6.05
CA ASP A 100 -9.20 3.64 7.22
C ASP A 100 -9.14 5.16 7.02
N ALA A 101 -8.01 5.69 6.53
CA ALA A 101 -7.87 7.11 6.26
C ALA A 101 -8.78 7.58 5.11
N LEU A 102 -8.91 6.79 4.04
CA LEU A 102 -9.84 7.08 2.94
C LEU A 102 -11.30 7.09 3.41
N ALA A 103 -11.67 6.21 4.34
CA ALA A 103 -13.02 6.18 4.90
C ALA A 103 -13.38 7.47 5.66
N LEU A 104 -12.40 8.10 6.33
CA LEU A 104 -12.59 9.40 7.00
C LEU A 104 -12.88 10.54 6.01
N GLU A 105 -12.33 10.45 4.79
CA GLU A 105 -12.62 11.36 3.69
C GLU A 105 -13.94 11.03 2.96
N GLY A 106 -14.59 9.91 3.34
CA GLY A 106 -15.84 9.42 2.76
C GLY A 106 -15.66 8.41 1.61
N ALA A 107 -14.43 8.07 1.24
CA ALA A 107 -14.13 7.10 0.19
C ALA A 107 -14.07 5.67 0.76
N LYS A 108 -15.12 4.88 0.50
CA LYS A 108 -15.25 3.49 1.01
C LYS A 108 -14.47 2.48 0.16
N ALA A 109 -13.15 2.62 0.13
CA ALA A 109 -12.27 1.67 -0.54
C ALA A 109 -12.22 0.31 0.20
N ARG A 110 -11.75 -0.73 -0.51
CA ARG A 110 -11.57 -2.09 -0.03
C ARG A 110 -10.16 -2.58 -0.36
N LEU A 111 -9.78 -3.70 0.25
CA LEU A 111 -8.48 -4.33 0.05
C LEU A 111 -8.61 -5.56 -0.86
N LYS A 112 -7.67 -5.69 -1.78
CA LYS A 112 -7.46 -6.88 -2.59
C LYS A 112 -6.06 -7.41 -2.35
N TRP A 113 -5.95 -8.69 -1.98
CA TRP A 113 -4.68 -9.33 -1.72
C TRP A 113 -3.92 -9.44 -3.06
N PRO A 114 -2.60 -9.22 -3.08
CA PRO A 114 -1.75 -9.00 -1.90
C PRO A 114 -1.53 -7.55 -1.48
N ASN A 115 -1.88 -6.56 -2.30
CA ASN A 115 -1.38 -5.21 -2.11
C ASN A 115 -2.19 -4.10 -2.78
N ASP A 116 -3.40 -4.41 -3.25
CA ASP A 116 -4.21 -3.48 -4.03
C ASP A 116 -5.28 -2.84 -3.16
N ILE A 117 -5.48 -1.54 -3.36
CA ILE A 117 -6.61 -0.79 -2.80
C ILE A 117 -7.60 -0.61 -3.95
N VAL A 118 -8.84 -1.03 -3.74
CA VAL A 118 -9.84 -1.11 -4.80
C VAL A 118 -11.15 -0.44 -4.40
N TRP A 119 -11.94 -0.07 -5.40
CA TRP A 119 -13.33 0.32 -5.25
C TRP A 119 -14.13 -0.28 -6.41
N GLU A 120 -15.13 -1.11 -6.08
CA GLU A 120 -15.92 -1.86 -7.07
C GLU A 120 -15.05 -2.63 -8.09
N GLY A 121 -14.02 -3.33 -7.59
CA GLY A 121 -13.06 -4.07 -8.41
C GLY A 121 -12.06 -3.22 -9.22
N ARG A 122 -12.21 -1.89 -9.24
CA ARG A 122 -11.28 -0.96 -9.91
C ARG A 122 -10.18 -0.51 -8.96
N LYS A 123 -8.97 -0.38 -9.48
CA LYS A 123 -7.76 -0.02 -8.75
C LYS A 123 -7.74 1.47 -8.39
N LEU A 124 -7.79 1.75 -7.09
CA LEU A 124 -7.67 3.07 -6.50
C LEU A 124 -6.23 3.34 -6.05
N GLY A 125 -5.48 2.30 -5.66
CA GLY A 125 -4.13 2.44 -5.16
C GLY A 125 -3.39 1.12 -5.09
N GLY A 126 -2.12 1.19 -4.71
CA GLY A 126 -1.27 0.02 -4.52
C GLY A 126 -0.18 0.26 -3.48
N ILE A 127 0.24 -0.83 -2.86
CA ILE A 127 1.30 -0.85 -1.85
C ILE A 127 2.46 -1.71 -2.36
N LEU A 128 3.69 -1.26 -2.14
CA LEU A 128 4.89 -2.01 -2.48
C LEU A 128 5.85 -2.00 -1.30
N ALA A 129 5.84 -3.08 -0.53
CA ALA A 129 6.83 -3.32 0.52
C ALA A 129 8.04 -4.06 -0.06
N GLU A 130 9.23 -3.52 0.18
CA GLU A 130 10.53 -4.13 -0.12
C GLU A 130 11.31 -4.27 1.18
N SER A 131 12.06 -5.36 1.35
CA SER A 131 12.87 -5.59 2.54
C SER A 131 14.29 -6.02 2.19
N ARG A 132 15.27 -5.56 2.98
CA ARG A 132 16.68 -6.01 2.93
C ARG A 132 17.14 -6.33 4.35
N MET A 133 18.07 -7.26 4.49
CA MET A 133 18.80 -7.44 5.74
C MET A 133 19.98 -6.47 5.76
N THR A 134 20.11 -5.67 6.81
CA THR A 134 21.24 -4.75 7.02
C THR A 134 21.77 -4.95 8.43
N ASN A 135 23.03 -5.40 8.55
CA ASN A 135 23.64 -5.74 9.84
C ASN A 135 22.74 -6.65 10.70
N GLU A 136 22.22 -7.72 10.09
CA GLU A 136 21.32 -8.71 10.73
C GLU A 136 19.94 -8.18 11.17
N VAL A 137 19.63 -6.90 10.92
CA VAL A 137 18.32 -6.31 11.20
C VAL A 137 17.57 -6.12 9.88
N PRO A 138 16.27 -6.47 9.80
CA PRO A 138 15.47 -6.16 8.62
C PRO A 138 15.25 -4.66 8.51
N VAL A 139 15.43 -4.14 7.30
CA VAL A 139 15.00 -2.80 6.90
C VAL A 139 13.88 -2.98 5.90
N VAL A 140 12.77 -2.27 6.08
CA VAL A 140 11.60 -2.35 5.21
C VAL A 140 11.26 -0.97 4.68
N VAL A 141 11.14 -0.85 3.36
CA VAL A 141 10.64 0.34 2.69
C VAL A 141 9.26 0.03 2.13
N ILE A 142 8.25 0.81 2.53
CA ILE A 142 6.87 0.64 2.09
C ILE A 142 6.48 1.83 1.24
N GLY A 143 6.33 1.60 -0.06
CA GLY A 143 5.80 2.56 -1.02
C GLY A 143 4.28 2.47 -1.14
N VAL A 144 3.64 3.61 -1.28
CA VAL A 144 2.20 3.75 -1.43
C VAL A 144 1.92 4.71 -2.57
N GLY A 145 1.09 4.26 -3.51
CA GLY A 145 0.52 5.10 -4.56
C GLY A 145 -1.00 5.07 -4.48
N ILE A 146 -1.64 6.23 -4.41
CA ILE A 146 -3.10 6.37 -4.36
C ILE A 146 -3.52 7.39 -5.42
N ASN A 147 -4.51 7.02 -6.23
CA ASN A 147 -5.21 7.91 -7.13
C ASN A 147 -6.18 8.77 -6.29
N VAL A 148 -5.88 10.06 -6.15
CA VAL A 148 -6.63 10.96 -5.27
C VAL A 148 -7.49 11.90 -6.10
N ASN A 149 -6.89 12.86 -6.79
CA ASN A 149 -7.61 13.93 -7.47
C ASN A 149 -7.67 13.79 -9.00
N GLU A 150 -7.20 12.65 -9.54
CA GLU A 150 -7.24 12.36 -10.97
C GLU A 150 -8.68 12.27 -11.51
N GLN A 151 -8.93 12.82 -12.68
CA GLN A 151 -10.09 12.51 -13.51
C GLN A 151 -9.74 11.38 -14.47
N ILE A 152 -10.75 10.77 -15.09
CA ILE A 152 -10.53 9.68 -16.06
C ILE A 152 -9.60 10.10 -17.22
N THR A 153 -9.63 11.38 -17.61
CA THR A 153 -8.79 11.95 -18.66
C THR A 153 -7.32 12.10 -18.28
N ASP A 154 -7.00 12.04 -16.98
CA ASP A 154 -5.62 12.14 -16.48
C ASP A 154 -4.91 10.77 -16.51
N PHE A 155 -5.65 9.68 -16.73
CA PHE A 155 -5.08 8.35 -16.90
C PHE A 155 -4.82 8.04 -18.39
N PRO A 156 -3.76 7.26 -18.70
CA PRO A 156 -3.60 6.61 -19.99
C PRO A 156 -4.85 5.80 -20.36
N LYS A 157 -5.24 5.81 -21.63
CA LYS A 157 -6.49 5.19 -22.12
C LYS A 157 -6.58 3.71 -21.77
N GLU A 158 -5.44 3.03 -21.74
CA GLU A 158 -5.32 1.62 -21.44
C GLU A 158 -5.69 1.31 -19.98
N LEU A 159 -5.60 2.29 -19.08
CA LEU A 159 -5.95 2.15 -17.67
C LEU A 159 -7.42 2.52 -17.38
N HIS A 160 -8.14 3.17 -18.31
CA HIS A 160 -9.50 3.65 -18.07
C HIS A 160 -10.47 2.60 -17.52
N PRO A 161 -10.48 1.34 -18.00
CA PRO A 161 -11.40 0.32 -17.49
C PRO A 161 -11.11 -0.07 -16.03
N ALA A 162 -9.85 -0.02 -15.62
CA ALA A 162 -9.38 -0.58 -14.36
C ALA A 162 -9.03 0.47 -13.31
N ALA A 163 -8.73 1.71 -13.67
CA ALA A 163 -8.32 2.76 -12.73
C ALA A 163 -9.52 3.56 -12.23
N VAL A 164 -9.47 3.99 -10.97
CA VAL A 164 -10.41 4.93 -10.35
C VAL A 164 -9.65 5.84 -9.37
N SER A 165 -10.20 7.00 -9.02
CA SER A 165 -9.62 7.94 -8.04
C SER A 165 -10.64 8.37 -6.99
N VAL A 166 -10.18 8.92 -5.87
CA VAL A 166 -11.06 9.46 -4.83
C VAL A 166 -11.99 10.56 -5.37
N TYR A 167 -11.50 11.41 -6.27
CA TYR A 167 -12.31 12.43 -6.94
C TYR A 167 -13.46 11.82 -7.73
N MET A 168 -13.22 10.73 -8.46
CA MET A 168 -14.27 10.05 -9.22
C MET A 168 -15.32 9.40 -8.31
N LEU A 169 -14.94 9.00 -7.09
CA LEU A 169 -15.85 8.46 -6.08
C LEU A 169 -16.71 9.56 -5.43
N LEU A 170 -16.09 10.70 -5.08
CA LEU A 170 -16.71 11.71 -4.23
C LEU A 170 -17.27 12.92 -5.00
N GLY A 171 -16.90 13.08 -6.28
CA GLY A 171 -17.27 14.23 -7.11
C GLY A 171 -16.60 15.55 -6.69
N LYS A 172 -15.62 15.50 -5.80
CA LYS A 172 -14.89 16.68 -5.28
C LYS A 172 -13.45 16.29 -4.92
N PRO A 173 -12.50 17.24 -4.98
CA PRO A 173 -11.13 16.97 -4.56
C PRO A 173 -11.04 16.86 -3.04
N ILE A 174 -10.03 16.10 -2.57
CA ILE A 174 -9.66 16.03 -1.15
C ILE A 174 -8.22 16.53 -0.94
N GLN A 175 -7.90 16.90 0.31
CA GLN A 175 -6.56 17.36 0.67
C GLN A 175 -5.62 16.17 0.85
N ARG A 176 -4.58 16.11 0.02
CA ARG A 176 -3.61 14.98 0.02
C ARG A 176 -2.78 14.96 1.30
N GLU A 177 -2.54 16.12 1.89
CA GLU A 177 -1.79 16.30 3.12
C GLU A 177 -2.52 15.72 4.34
N LEU A 178 -3.83 15.95 4.43
CA LEU A 178 -4.67 15.38 5.49
C LEU A 178 -4.81 13.86 5.32
N LEU A 179 -4.98 13.39 4.08
CA LEU A 179 -4.98 11.97 3.77
C LEU A 179 -3.66 11.32 4.20
N LEU A 180 -2.51 11.90 3.82
CA LEU A 180 -1.20 11.39 4.22
C LEU A 180 -1.06 11.35 5.74
N ALA A 181 -1.39 12.44 6.45
CA ALA A 181 -1.28 12.47 7.90
C ALA A 181 -2.17 11.40 8.56
N GLY A 182 -3.41 11.24 8.08
CA GLY A 182 -4.33 10.20 8.54
C GLY A 182 -3.76 8.79 8.34
N ILE A 183 -3.14 8.52 7.18
CA ILE A 183 -2.49 7.24 6.90
C ILE A 183 -1.34 6.99 7.87
N LEU A 184 -0.41 7.95 8.02
CA LEU A 184 0.77 7.77 8.88
C LEU A 184 0.39 7.58 10.35
N ASN A 185 -0.56 8.38 10.86
CA ASN A 185 -1.08 8.25 12.22
C ASN A 185 -1.70 6.87 12.47
N ARG A 186 -2.56 6.42 11.54
CA ARG A 186 -3.20 5.11 11.67
C ARG A 186 -2.20 3.98 11.55
N PHE A 187 -1.23 4.10 10.64
CA PHE A 187 -0.23 3.07 10.43
C PHE A 187 0.66 2.89 11.66
N GLU A 188 1.16 3.98 12.25
CA GLU A 188 1.96 3.87 13.47
C GLU A 188 1.20 3.27 14.64
N GLY A 189 -0.06 3.68 14.87
CA GLY A 189 -0.89 3.07 15.90
C GLY A 189 -1.14 1.57 15.67
N LEU A 190 -1.20 1.11 14.42
CA LEU A 190 -1.24 -0.33 14.12
C LEU A 190 0.07 -1.04 14.46
N LEU A 191 1.23 -0.39 14.24
CA LEU A 191 2.53 -0.97 14.57
C LEU A 191 2.73 -1.11 16.08
N GLU A 192 2.32 -0.10 16.86
CA GLU A 192 2.54 -0.06 18.31
C GLU A 192 1.53 -0.95 19.06
N ASP A 193 0.24 -0.88 18.73
CA ASP A 193 -0.80 -1.45 19.60
C ASP A 193 -1.44 -2.73 19.07
N SER A 194 -1.36 -3.01 17.76
CA SER A 194 -2.29 -3.96 17.13
C SER A 194 -1.74 -4.75 15.95
N LEU A 195 -0.42 -4.87 15.80
CA LEU A 195 0.16 -5.57 14.65
C LEU A 195 -0.27 -7.05 14.60
N ASN A 196 -0.44 -7.69 15.75
CA ASN A 196 -0.93 -9.07 15.85
C ASN A 196 -2.40 -9.22 15.40
N ALA A 197 -3.19 -8.15 15.45
CA ALA A 197 -4.60 -8.12 15.05
C ALA A 197 -4.80 -7.63 13.60
N VAL A 198 -3.72 -7.24 12.91
CA VAL A 198 -3.79 -6.58 11.60
C VAL A 198 -4.44 -7.46 10.54
N THR A 199 -4.27 -8.78 10.63
CA THR A 199 -4.87 -9.76 9.70
C THR A 199 -6.39 -9.75 9.81
N SER A 200 -6.93 -9.66 11.04
CA SER A 200 -8.37 -9.51 11.26
C SER A 200 -8.89 -8.21 10.66
N TYR A 201 -8.24 -7.08 10.95
CA TYR A 201 -8.64 -5.78 10.37
C TYR A 201 -8.55 -5.75 8.85
N TRP A 202 -7.54 -6.42 8.28
CA TRP A 202 -7.38 -6.55 6.84
C TRP A 202 -8.52 -7.36 6.24
N GLN A 203 -8.89 -8.49 6.84
CA GLN A 203 -9.97 -9.35 6.36
C GLN A 203 -11.34 -8.67 6.40
N GLU A 204 -11.63 -7.85 7.42
CA GLU A 204 -12.85 -7.02 7.48
C GLU A 204 -12.99 -6.04 6.30
N ARG A 205 -11.86 -5.67 5.69
CA ARG A 205 -11.76 -4.73 4.58
C ARG A 205 -11.56 -5.44 3.24
N CYS A 206 -11.45 -6.76 3.22
CA CYS A 206 -11.20 -7.55 2.03
C CYS A 206 -12.43 -7.57 1.10
N ASP A 207 -12.23 -7.25 -0.18
CA ASP A 207 -13.31 -7.18 -1.18
C ASP A 207 -13.71 -8.55 -1.76
N HIS A 208 -12.87 -9.57 -1.55
CA HIS A 208 -12.95 -10.86 -2.26
C HIS A 208 -12.84 -12.05 -1.31
N LEU A 209 -13.11 -11.83 -0.02
CA LEU A 209 -13.17 -12.91 0.95
C LEU A 209 -14.29 -13.89 0.53
N GLY A 210 -13.96 -15.18 0.51
CA GLY A 210 -14.88 -16.22 0.07
C GLY A 210 -15.15 -16.26 -1.43
N HIS A 211 -14.47 -15.47 -2.28
CA HIS A 211 -14.71 -15.49 -3.73
C HIS A 211 -13.79 -16.49 -4.45
N PRO A 212 -14.20 -17.01 -5.63
CA PRO A 212 -13.32 -17.82 -6.46
C PRO A 212 -12.19 -16.97 -7.04
N VAL A 213 -10.97 -17.49 -6.94
CA VAL A 213 -9.75 -16.80 -7.37
C VAL A 213 -8.86 -17.70 -8.20
N ARG A 214 -8.06 -17.07 -9.04
CA ARG A 214 -6.90 -17.68 -9.67
C ARG A 214 -5.65 -16.98 -9.16
N PHE A 215 -4.78 -17.75 -8.52
CA PHE A 215 -3.49 -17.29 -8.06
C PHE A 215 -2.39 -17.70 -9.04
N HIS A 216 -1.48 -16.77 -9.29
CA HIS A 216 -0.33 -16.90 -10.16
C HIS A 216 0.93 -16.75 -9.32
N GLY A 217 1.52 -17.87 -8.91
CA GLY A 217 2.73 -17.91 -8.10
C GLY A 217 3.96 -18.43 -8.85
N PRO A 218 5.13 -18.42 -8.19
CA PRO A 218 6.37 -18.99 -8.72
C PRO A 218 6.24 -20.47 -9.08
N ASP A 219 5.48 -21.22 -8.28
CA ASP A 219 5.30 -22.67 -8.42
C ASP A 219 4.15 -23.04 -9.37
N GLY A 220 3.56 -22.06 -10.05
CA GLY A 220 2.48 -22.26 -11.02
C GLY A 220 1.17 -21.58 -10.61
N GLN A 221 0.07 -22.10 -11.17
CA GLN A 221 -1.27 -21.57 -10.96
C GLN A 221 -2.05 -22.40 -9.94
N LEU A 222 -2.78 -21.73 -9.06
CA LEU A 222 -3.73 -22.34 -8.14
C LEU A 222 -5.10 -21.72 -8.36
N GLU A 223 -6.15 -22.55 -8.43
CA GLU A 223 -7.53 -22.10 -8.52
C GLU A 223 -8.33 -22.65 -7.34
N GLY A 224 -9.01 -21.76 -6.63
CA GLY A 224 -9.75 -22.12 -5.43
C GLY A 224 -10.53 -20.93 -4.89
N ARG A 225 -10.96 -21.02 -3.63
CA ARG A 225 -11.66 -19.94 -2.93
C ARG A 225 -10.67 -19.21 -2.03
N PHE A 226 -10.62 -17.88 -2.09
CA PHE A 226 -9.79 -17.11 -1.17
C PHE A 226 -10.45 -17.05 0.20
N THR A 227 -9.83 -17.65 1.22
CA THR A 227 -10.43 -17.77 2.57
C THR A 227 -9.83 -16.82 3.59
N GLY A 228 -8.82 -16.03 3.20
CA GLY A 228 -8.26 -14.97 4.03
C GLY A 228 -6.75 -14.92 4.02
N VAL A 229 -6.19 -14.45 5.13
CA VAL A 229 -4.74 -14.41 5.35
C VAL A 229 -4.39 -15.08 6.67
N ASN A 230 -3.28 -15.81 6.71
CA ASN A 230 -2.80 -16.45 7.93
C ASN A 230 -2.15 -15.43 8.90
N PRO A 231 -1.77 -15.83 10.12
CA PRO A 231 -1.19 -14.90 11.13
C PRO A 231 0.13 -14.22 10.73
N VAL A 232 0.78 -14.65 9.65
CA VAL A 232 2.00 -14.00 9.12
C VAL A 232 1.73 -13.21 7.82
N GLY A 233 0.49 -13.19 7.34
CA GLY A 233 0.02 -12.37 6.22
C GLY A 233 0.05 -13.05 4.85
N GLN A 234 0.27 -14.37 4.81
CA GLN A 234 0.19 -15.15 3.57
C GLN A 234 -1.28 -15.39 3.20
N GLY A 235 -1.59 -15.38 1.90
CA GLY A 235 -2.95 -15.65 1.42
C GLY A 235 -3.33 -17.11 1.61
N LEU A 236 -4.61 -17.37 1.89
CA LEU A 236 -5.17 -18.71 2.06
C LEU A 236 -6.12 -19.02 0.91
N ILE A 237 -5.87 -20.12 0.20
CA ILE A 237 -6.69 -20.60 -0.91
C ILE A 237 -7.20 -22.00 -0.59
N GLU A 238 -8.52 -22.14 -0.50
CA GLU A 238 -9.20 -23.42 -0.30
C GLU A 238 -9.43 -24.11 -1.65
N ILE A 239 -8.95 -25.36 -1.77
CA ILE A 239 -9.14 -26.24 -2.93
C ILE A 239 -9.71 -27.57 -2.42
N GLY A 240 -11.00 -27.81 -2.63
CA GLY A 240 -11.68 -28.98 -2.05
C GLY A 240 -11.75 -28.87 -0.52
N SER A 241 -11.07 -29.78 0.18
CA SER A 241 -10.96 -29.77 1.65
C SER A 241 -9.60 -29.30 2.17
N GLU A 242 -8.69 -28.90 1.28
CA GLU A 242 -7.33 -28.49 1.60
C GLU A 242 -7.19 -26.96 1.56
N ILE A 243 -6.36 -26.42 2.45
CA ILE A 243 -6.00 -25.00 2.48
C ILE A 243 -4.54 -24.87 2.06
N HIS A 244 -4.30 -24.09 1.01
CA HIS A 244 -2.97 -23.77 0.50
C HIS A 244 -2.57 -22.36 0.92
N GLU A 245 -1.37 -22.22 1.46
CA GLU A 245 -0.77 -20.93 1.81
C GLU A 245 0.03 -20.38 0.63
N VAL A 246 -0.18 -19.10 0.29
CA VAL A 246 0.52 -18.42 -0.82
C VAL A 246 1.20 -17.14 -0.36
N THR A 247 2.47 -16.98 -0.73
CA THR A 247 3.35 -15.93 -0.17
C THR A 247 3.55 -14.76 -1.12
N ALA A 248 3.77 -15.05 -2.39
CA ALA A 248 4.07 -14.05 -3.41
C ALA A 248 3.48 -14.49 -4.76
N GLY A 249 2.69 -13.61 -5.36
CA GLY A 249 2.13 -13.83 -6.68
C GLY A 249 1.11 -12.75 -7.01
N ASP A 250 0.36 -13.00 -8.07
CA ASP A 250 -0.79 -12.19 -8.48
C ASP A 250 -2.07 -12.97 -8.27
N LEU A 251 -3.15 -12.27 -7.94
CA LEU A 251 -4.45 -12.87 -7.72
C LEU A 251 -5.49 -12.19 -8.59
N ASP A 252 -6.17 -12.99 -9.41
CA ASP A 252 -7.28 -12.58 -10.26
C ASP A 252 -8.59 -13.12 -9.71
N LEU A 253 -9.62 -12.27 -9.72
CA LEU A 253 -10.97 -12.70 -9.37
C LEU A 253 -11.55 -13.44 -10.58
N LYS A 254 -12.16 -14.60 -10.33
CA LYS A 254 -12.90 -15.31 -11.36
C LYS A 254 -14.35 -14.83 -11.32
N SER A 255 -14.93 -14.55 -12.49
CA SER A 255 -16.38 -14.43 -12.63
C SER A 255 -17.01 -15.78 -12.28
N GLU A 256 -18.08 -15.75 -11.49
CA GLU A 256 -18.89 -16.92 -11.12
C GLU A 256 -19.44 -17.66 -12.34
#